data_AF-A0A9D6JX41-F1
#
_entry.id   AF-A0A9D6JX41-F1
#
_cell.length_a   1.000
_cell.length_b   1.000
_cell.length_c   1.000
_cell.angle_alpha   90.00
_cell.angle_beta   90.00
_cell.angle_gamma   90.00
#
_symmetry.space_group_name_H-M   'P 1'
#
loop_
_entity.id
_entity.type
_entity.pdbx_description
1 polymer ?
#
loop_
_entity_poly.entity_id
_entity_poly.type
_entity_poly.pdbx_seq_one_letter_code
_entity_poly.pdbx_strand_id
1 'polypeptide(L)'
;MLQLLNQHSYLITALLVLLIAGSFLLRWRGGLPGALLTLALTGLLVGGYFLLRPGQSTIQDAAEFEAALASGQPVLLELYSNY
;
A
#
# COMPACT_ATOMS: atom_id res chain seq x y z
N MET A 1 17.44 -0.31 4.06
CA MET A 1 16.76 -1.63 4.23
C MET A 1 15.73 -1.62 5.35
N LEU A 2 16.05 -1.18 6.57
CA LEU A 2 15.09 -1.14 7.68
C LEU A 2 13.88 -0.23 7.43
N GLN A 3 14.07 0.92 6.77
CA GLN A 3 12.96 1.80 6.39
C GLN A 3 12.01 1.16 5.36
N LEU A 4 12.53 0.47 4.34
CA LEU A 4 11.71 -0.25 3.36
C LEU A 4 10.86 -1.33 4.03
N LEU A 5 11.45 -2.05 5.00
CA LEU A 5 10.73 -3.02 5.81
C LEU A 5 9.64 -2.37 6.68
N ASN A 6 9.91 -1.23 7.29
CA ASN A 6 8.94 -0.54 8.13
C ASN A 6 7.76 0.00 7.30
N GLN A 7 8.06 0.77 6.25
CA GLN A 7 7.07 1.44 5.39
C GLN A 7 6.20 0.47 4.59
N HIS A 8 6.67 -0.76 4.37
CA HIS A 8 5.96 -1.78 3.60
C HIS A 8 5.63 -3.02 4.44
N SER A 9 5.80 -2.95 5.76
CA SER A 9 5.60 -4.06 6.70
C SER A 9 4.23 -4.71 6.51
N TYR A 10 3.17 -3.90 6.42
CA TYR A 10 1.81 -4.38 6.15
C TYR A 10 1.73 -5.23 4.87
N LEU A 11 2.23 -4.72 3.75
CA LEU A 11 2.18 -5.43 2.47
C LEU A 11 2.98 -6.73 2.52
N ILE A 12 4.19 -6.67 3.10
CA ILE A 12 5.09 -7.82 3.23
C ILE A 12 4.43 -8.90 4.10
N THR A 13 3.88 -8.54 5.25
CA THR A 13 3.19 -9.47 6.15
C THR A 13 1.95 -10.07 5.50
N ALA A 14 1.13 -9.26 4.83
CA ALA A 14 -0.05 -9.75 4.13
C ALA A 14 0.31 -10.74 3.01
N LEU A 15 1.36 -10.46 2.22
CA LEU A 15 1.87 -11.39 1.20
C LEU A 15 2.39 -12.69 1.80
N LEU A 16 3.11 -12.62 2.93
CA LEU A 16 3.58 -13.81 3.64
C LEU A 16 2.42 -14.68 4.12
N VAL A 17 1.39 -14.09 4.71
CA VAL A 17 0.19 -14.81 5.17
C VAL A 17 -0.52 -15.47 3.99
N LEU A 18 -0.71 -14.74 2.88
CA LEU A 18 -1.32 -15.28 1.67
C LEU A 18 -0.51 -16.43 1.05
N LEU A 19 0.82 -16.32 1.03
CA LEU A 19 1.69 -17.38 0.54
C LEU A 19 1.59 -18.63 1.40
N ILE A 20 1.61 -18.47 2.74
CA ILE A 20 1.45 -19.60 3.66
C ILE A 20 0.07 -20.25 3.46
N ALA A 21 -1.01 -19.48 3.54
CA ALA A 21 -2.37 -19.99 3.36
C ALA A 21 -2.56 -20.65 1.98
N GLY A 22 -2.07 -20.01 0.92
CA GLY A 22 -2.10 -20.53 -0.44
C GLY A 22 -1.35 -21.85 -0.58
N SER A 23 -0.15 -21.96 0.01
CA SER A 23 0.63 -23.21 0.00
C SER A 23 -0.08 -24.36 0.72
N PHE A 24 -0.73 -24.08 1.85
CA PHE A 24 -1.55 -25.07 2.57
C PHE A 24 -2.75 -25.52 1.74
N LEU A 25 -3.47 -24.57 1.12
CA LEU A 25 -4.59 -24.86 0.24
C LEU A 25 -4.16 -25.73 -0.93
N LEU A 26 -3.07 -25.39 -1.62
CA LEU A 26 -2.55 -26.17 -2.74
C LEU A 26 -2.15 -27.60 -2.35
N ARG A 27 -1.54 -27.75 -1.17
CA ARG A 27 -1.01 -29.04 -0.71
C ARG A 27 -2.09 -29.99 -0.21
N TRP A 28 -3.19 -29.49 0.39
CA TRP A 28 -4.13 -30.35 1.12
C TRP A 28 -5.46 -30.57 0.41
N ARG A 29 -6.16 -29.52 -0.09
CA ARG A 29 -7.54 -29.69 -0.64
C ARG A 29 -8.03 -28.64 -1.66
N GLY A 30 -7.25 -27.60 -1.95
CA GLY A 30 -7.70 -26.43 -2.73
C GLY A 30 -7.69 -26.62 -4.25
N GLY A 31 -6.82 -27.50 -4.78
CA GLY A 31 -6.69 -27.73 -6.22
C GLY A 31 -6.54 -26.44 -7.03
N LEU A 32 -6.97 -26.48 -8.30
CA LEU A 32 -6.95 -25.31 -9.19
C LEU A 32 -7.79 -24.13 -8.66
N PRO A 33 -9.01 -24.32 -8.11
CA PRO A 33 -9.82 -23.20 -7.60
C PRO A 33 -9.15 -22.43 -6.45
N GLY A 34 -8.52 -23.14 -5.51
CA GLY A 34 -7.77 -22.51 -4.42
C GLY A 34 -6.54 -21.74 -4.90
N ALA A 35 -5.88 -22.25 -5.95
CA ALA A 35 -4.78 -21.54 -6.62
C ALA A 35 -5.24 -20.22 -7.22
N LEU A 36 -6.35 -20.26 -7.98
CA LEU A 36 -6.93 -19.09 -8.64
C LEU A 36 -7.40 -18.05 -7.64
N LEU A 37 -8.04 -18.48 -6.54
CA LEU A 37 -8.46 -17.56 -5.48
C LEU A 37 -7.25 -16.88 -4.82
N THR A 38 -6.21 -17.64 -4.48
CA THR A 38 -4.99 -17.09 -3.88
C THR A 38 -4.32 -16.08 -4.82
N LEU A 39 -4.26 -16.41 -6.11
CA LEU A 39 -3.71 -15.52 -7.13
C LEU A 39 -4.54 -14.24 -7.27
N ALA A 40 -5.87 -14.35 -7.29
CA ALA A 40 -6.78 -13.22 -7.37
C ALA A 40 -6.65 -12.29 -6.16
N LEU A 41 -6.60 -12.83 -4.94
CA LEU A 41 -6.40 -12.06 -3.71
C LEU A 41 -5.03 -11.38 -3.68
N THR A 42 -3.99 -12.06 -4.14
CA THR A 42 -2.64 -11.49 -4.24
C THR A 42 -2.61 -10.34 -5.25
N GLY A 43 -3.23 -10.52 -6.43
CA GLY A 43 -3.35 -9.48 -7.44
C GLY A 43 -4.13 -8.26 -6.94
N LEU A 44 -5.24 -8.49 -6.24
CA LEU A 44 -6.04 -7.42 -5.64
C LEU A 44 -5.26 -6.66 -4.57
N LEU A 45 -4.54 -7.37 -3.69
CA LEU A 45 -3.73 -6.76 -2.64
C LEU A 45 -2.61 -5.88 -3.24
N VAL A 46 -1.84 -6.44 -4.17
CA VAL A 46 -0.71 -5.72 -4.80
C VAL A 46 -1.24 -4.57 -5.65
N GLY A 47 -2.24 -4.80 -6.49
CA GLY A 47 -2.86 -3.77 -7.32
C GLY A 47 -3.45 -2.64 -6.49
N GLY A 48 -4.24 -2.99 -5.47
CA GLY A 48 -4.83 -2.01 -4.55
C GLY A 48 -3.78 -1.21 -3.81
N TYR A 49 -2.70 -1.84 -3.33
CA TYR A 49 -1.61 -1.14 -2.68
C TYR A 49 -0.96 -0.09 -3.58
N PHE A 50 -0.63 -0.44 -4.84
CA PHE A 50 0.01 0.51 -5.74
C PHE A 50 -0.94 1.59 -6.28
N LEU A 51 -2.23 1.29 -6.38
CA LEU A 51 -3.25 2.25 -6.84
C LEU A 51 -3.68 3.24 -5.75
N LEU A 52 -3.71 2.81 -4.49
CA LEU A 52 -4.26 3.58 -3.38
C LEU A 52 -3.21 4.14 -2.44
N ARG A 53 -1.93 3.74 -2.55
CA ARG A 53 -0.88 4.30 -1.71
C ARG A 53 -0.80 5.83 -1.93
N PRO A 54 -0.62 6.62 -0.85
CA PRO A 54 -0.34 8.04 -0.97
C PRO A 54 0.84 8.29 -1.92
N GLY A 55 0.68 9.27 -2.80
CA GLY A 55 1.69 9.68 -3.75
C GLY A 55 2.81 10.50 -3.11
N GLN A 56 3.57 11.23 -3.93
CA GLN A 56 4.47 12.24 -3.41
C GLN A 56 3.66 13.43 -2.88
N SER A 57 4.17 14.08 -1.81
CA SER A 57 3.58 15.32 -1.33
C SER A 57 3.66 16.39 -2.41
N THR A 58 2.56 17.11 -2.62
CA THR A 58 2.50 18.24 -3.55
C THR A 58 3.36 19.40 -3.06
N ILE A 59 3.50 19.57 -1.74
CA ILE A 59 4.32 20.60 -1.11
C ILE A 59 5.44 19.92 -0.32
N GLN A 60 6.68 20.33 -0.56
CA GLN A 60 7.86 19.67 0.00
C GLN A 60 8.45 20.41 1.20
N ASP A 61 8.15 21.70 1.37
CA ASP A 61 8.66 22.52 2.47
C ASP A 61 7.67 23.57 3.00
N ALA A 62 8.03 24.17 4.12
CA ALA A 62 7.22 25.16 4.81
C ALA A 62 7.06 26.47 4.02
N ALA A 63 8.07 26.87 3.24
CA ALA A 63 8.01 28.10 2.47
C ALA A 63 7.01 27.99 1.30
N GLU A 64 6.98 26.83 0.64
CA GLU A 64 6.01 26.49 -0.39
C GLU A 64 4.59 26.41 0.19
N PHE A 65 4.44 25.90 1.41
CA PHE A 65 3.16 25.88 2.12
C PHE A 65 2.66 27.29 2.47
N GLU A 66 3.52 28.15 3.02
CA GLU A 66 3.18 29.53 3.33
C GLU A 66 2.80 30.33 2.07
N ALA A 67 3.51 30.12 0.96
CA ALA A 67 3.18 30.73 -0.33
C ALA A 67 1.80 30.28 -0.84
N ALA A 68 1.46 28.99 -0.69
CA ALA A 68 0.16 28.46 -1.08
C ALA A 68 -0.98 29.07 -0.23
N LEU A 69 -0.79 29.23 1.07
CA LEU A 69 -1.76 29.89 1.96
C LEU A 69 -1.95 31.37 1.63
N ALA A 70 -0.88 32.07 1.23
CA ALA A 70 -0.93 33.48 0.86
C ALA A 70 -1.62 33.76 -0.49
N SER A 71 -1.93 32.71 -1.28
CA SER A 71 -2.50 32.84 -2.63
C SER A 71 -3.93 33.39 -2.67
N GLY A 72 -4.63 33.44 -1.53
CA GLY A 72 -6.03 33.87 -1.45
C GLY A 72 -7.06 32.86 -2.00
N GLN A 73 -6.60 31.69 -2.47
CA GLN A 73 -7.44 30.57 -2.87
C GLN A 73 -7.75 29.66 -1.66
N PRO A 74 -8.94 29.04 -1.59
CA PRO A 74 -9.20 27.99 -0.61
C PRO A 74 -8.23 26.81 -0.79
N VAL A 75 -7.52 26.44 0.27
CA VAL A 75 -6.56 25.33 0.27
C VAL A 75 -7.10 24.16 1.10
N LEU A 76 -7.05 22.95 0.54
CA LEU A 76 -7.24 21.71 1.29
C LEU A 76 -5.86 21.18 1.73
N LEU A 77 -5.67 21.07 3.04
CA LEU A 77 -4.46 20.49 3.61
C LEU A 77 -4.72 19.05 4.05
N GLU A 78 -4.00 18.11 3.45
CA GLU A 78 -3.98 16.71 3.86
C GLU A 78 -2.64 16.41 4.55
N LEU A 79 -2.70 16.05 5.83
CA LEU A 79 -1.53 15.70 6.63
C LEU A 79 -1.47 14.18 6.78
N TYR A 80 -0.39 13.57 6.28
CA TYR A 80 -0.16 12.14 6.43
C TYR A 80 1.33 11.84 6.65
N SER A 81 1.61 10.73 7.33
CA SER A 81 2.96 10.19 7.50
C SER A 81 3.08 8.88 6.75
N ASN A 82 4.09 8.77 5.89
CA ASN A 82 4.50 7.50 5.29
C ASN A 82 5.41 6.68 6.23
N TYR A 83 5.67 7.18 7.44
CA TYR A 83 6.51 6.57 8.48
C TYR A 83 5.69 6.12 9.67
#